data_AF-A0A918VK63-F1
#
_entry.id   AF-A0A918VK63-F1
#
_cell.length_a   1.000
_cell.length_b   1.000
_cell.length_c   1.000
_cell.angle_alpha   90.00
_cell.angle_beta   90.00
_cell.angle_gamma   90.00
#
_symmetry.space_group_name_H-M   'P 1'
#
loop_
_entity.id
_entity.type
_entity.pdbx_description
1 polymer ?
#
loop_
_entity_poly.entity_id
_entity_poly.type
_entity_poly.pdbx_seq_one_letter_code
_entity_poly.pdbx_strand_id
1 'polypeptide(L)'
;MGARPAQPPLGSRPQFLGGAPDRGRGQVRFVFEAVVHAALPGLKAIQGRLEAGPRDRPQPPGGSRGLPRWKEPDMTDMQHPAPSRRRRRGTVLLAATALTAAALTTGATAAAPAGHTQRAPQTKGIATSVLGTDYKVTLTAVRSASDPYAASVRMQVYVRKSGAWKESDRIRVGGADGWFWYPLTGRHAVGRFSTAGTEPAPVDVRLLVTPSIGYSTTYHYVIRHGDVSTR
;
A
#
# COMPACT_ATOMS: atom_id res chain seq x y z
N MET A 1 -67.75 62.83 -0.53
CA MET A 1 -68.18 61.58 -1.21
C MET A 1 -67.25 61.35 -2.40
N GLY A 2 -66.62 60.20 -2.61
CA GLY A 2 -66.58 59.00 -1.76
C GLY A 2 -65.43 58.03 -2.14
N ALA A 3 -65.14 57.11 -1.22
CA ALA A 3 -64.44 55.82 -1.38
C ALA A 3 -63.06 55.78 -2.12
N ARG A 4 -61.98 55.59 -1.34
CA ARG A 4 -60.76 54.92 -1.84
C ARG A 4 -61.00 53.40 -1.94
N PRO A 5 -60.48 52.69 -2.95
CA PRO A 5 -60.35 51.23 -2.90
C PRO A 5 -59.28 50.80 -1.88
N ALA A 6 -59.40 49.59 -1.34
CA ALA A 6 -58.64 49.12 -0.18
C ALA A 6 -57.33 48.40 -0.52
N GLN A 7 -56.42 48.33 0.45
CA GLN A 7 -55.23 47.45 0.39
C GLN A 7 -55.64 45.99 0.67
N PRO A 8 -55.11 44.99 -0.05
CA PRO A 8 -55.21 43.60 0.34
C PRO A 8 -54.33 43.29 1.57
N PRO A 9 -54.69 42.28 2.39
CA PRO A 9 -54.05 42.04 3.69
C PRO A 9 -52.69 41.33 3.60
N LEU A 10 -51.87 41.55 4.64
CA LEU A 10 -50.66 40.76 4.92
C LEU A 10 -51.02 39.28 5.17
N GLY A 11 -50.42 38.37 4.39
CA GLY A 11 -50.67 36.93 4.52
C GLY A 11 -49.43 36.07 4.26
N SER A 12 -49.29 35.02 5.08
CA SER A 12 -48.49 33.81 4.82
C SER A 12 -46.99 33.98 4.53
N ARG A 13 -46.20 34.07 5.60
CA ARG A 13 -44.79 33.59 5.59
C ARG A 13 -44.75 32.09 5.25
N PRO A 14 -44.06 31.63 4.20
CA PRO A 14 -43.68 30.23 4.11
C PRO A 14 -42.60 29.93 5.16
N GLN A 15 -42.87 29.00 6.08
CA GLN A 15 -41.84 28.49 6.99
C GLN A 15 -40.93 27.55 6.21
N PHE A 16 -39.70 27.96 5.92
CA PHE A 16 -38.68 27.04 5.40
C PHE A 16 -38.22 26.12 6.55
N LEU A 17 -38.94 25.01 6.70
CA LEU A 17 -38.65 23.95 7.66
C LEU A 17 -37.26 23.35 7.33
N GLY A 18 -36.46 23.09 8.37
CA GLY A 18 -35.08 22.66 8.23
C GLY A 18 -34.93 21.27 7.60
N GLY A 19 -34.74 21.21 6.28
CA GLY A 19 -34.23 20.03 5.61
C GLY A 19 -32.76 19.81 5.96
N ALA A 20 -32.46 18.80 6.78
CA ALA A 20 -31.08 18.41 7.07
C ALA A 20 -30.38 17.99 5.76
N PRO A 21 -29.08 18.33 5.57
CA PRO A 21 -28.35 17.87 4.40
C PRO A 21 -28.19 16.35 4.46
N ASP A 22 -28.87 15.65 3.54
CA ASP A 22 -28.69 14.22 3.35
C ASP A 22 -27.20 13.93 3.14
N ARG A 23 -26.65 13.04 3.99
CA ARG A 23 -25.27 12.58 3.86
C ARG A 23 -25.21 11.54 2.74
N GLY A 24 -25.37 12.04 1.52
CA GLY A 24 -25.40 11.25 0.30
C GLY A 24 -24.27 10.24 0.29
N ARG A 25 -24.63 8.96 0.41
CA ARG A 25 -23.68 7.85 0.27
C ARG A 25 -23.08 7.97 -1.13
N GLY A 26 -21.79 8.26 -1.21
CA GLY A 26 -21.08 8.44 -2.48
C GLY A 26 -21.10 7.16 -3.32
N GLN A 27 -22.18 6.97 -4.10
CA GLN A 27 -22.35 5.84 -4.99
C GLN A 27 -21.48 6.08 -6.22
N VAL A 28 -20.23 5.64 -6.15
CA VAL A 28 -19.25 5.80 -7.23
C VAL A 28 -19.72 5.00 -8.44
N ARG A 29 -20.36 5.69 -9.41
CA ARG A 29 -20.79 5.11 -10.68
C ARG A 29 -19.56 4.80 -11.54
N PHE A 30 -19.13 3.54 -11.52
CA PHE A 30 -18.23 3.00 -12.52
C PHE A 30 -19.03 2.48 -13.73
N VAL A 31 -19.13 3.31 -14.77
CA VAL A 31 -19.35 2.82 -16.14
C VAL A 31 -18.08 2.09 -16.59
N PHE A 32 -18.18 0.97 -17.31
CA PHE A 32 -17.37 0.61 -18.49
C PHE A 32 -17.74 -0.81 -18.99
N GLU A 33 -17.55 -1.05 -20.29
CA GLU A 33 -18.05 -2.24 -21.00
C GLU A 33 -17.35 -3.57 -20.70
N ALA A 34 -18.04 -4.66 -21.05
CA ALA A 34 -17.63 -6.04 -20.85
C ALA A 34 -17.26 -6.73 -22.18
N VAL A 35 -16.20 -7.56 -22.12
CA VAL A 35 -15.95 -8.69 -23.03
C VAL A 35 -15.33 -9.82 -22.19
N VAL A 36 -15.67 -11.07 -22.50
CA VAL A 36 -15.29 -12.33 -21.84
C VAL A 36 -14.53 -13.16 -22.92
N HIS A 37 -13.47 -13.95 -22.70
CA HIS A 37 -13.32 -15.16 -21.88
C HIS A 37 -11.84 -15.61 -21.86
N ALA A 38 -11.43 -16.34 -20.81
CA ALA A 38 -10.46 -17.45 -20.88
C ALA A 38 -10.47 -18.22 -19.55
N ALA A 39 -10.25 -19.55 -19.58
CA ALA A 39 -10.09 -20.39 -18.39
C ALA A 39 -8.68 -21.01 -18.37
N LEU A 40 -8.11 -21.21 -17.17
CA LEU A 40 -6.82 -21.88 -16.97
C LEU A 40 -6.89 -22.87 -15.80
N PRO A 41 -6.39 -24.12 -15.95
CA PRO A 41 -6.35 -25.12 -14.89
C PRO A 41 -5.12 -24.94 -13.97
N GLY A 42 -5.20 -25.42 -12.73
CA GLY A 42 -4.06 -25.43 -11.77
C GLY A 42 -4.41 -25.27 -10.28
N LEU A 43 -5.70 -25.21 -9.93
CA LEU A 43 -6.16 -24.62 -8.66
C LEU A 43 -6.33 -25.62 -7.50
N LYS A 44 -5.31 -26.44 -7.19
CA LYS A 44 -5.32 -27.35 -6.01
C LYS A 44 -4.22 -27.13 -4.97
N ALA A 45 -3.17 -26.35 -5.26
CA ALA A 45 -2.00 -26.24 -4.37
C ALA A 45 -2.06 -25.10 -3.33
N ILE A 46 -2.93 -24.10 -3.50
CA ILE A 46 -2.79 -22.79 -2.81
C ILE A 46 -3.80 -22.60 -1.66
N GLN A 47 -4.91 -23.35 -1.66
CA GLN A 47 -6.02 -23.11 -0.72
C GLN A 47 -5.65 -23.34 0.76
N GLY A 48 -4.68 -24.21 1.05
CA GLY A 48 -4.14 -24.40 2.40
C GLY A 48 -3.32 -23.24 2.96
N ARG A 49 -3.10 -22.14 2.20
CA ARG A 49 -2.29 -20.99 2.64
C ARG A 49 -3.11 -19.75 3.02
N LEU A 50 -4.42 -19.71 2.76
CA LEU A 50 -5.27 -18.56 3.13
C LEU A 50 -5.89 -18.69 4.54
N GLU A 51 -6.04 -19.91 5.06
CA GLU A 51 -6.67 -20.18 6.37
C GLU A 51 -5.72 -19.94 7.58
N ALA A 52 -4.45 -19.61 7.33
CA ALA A 52 -3.41 -19.48 8.37
C ALA A 52 -3.53 -18.16 9.17
N GLY A 53 -4.57 -18.06 10.00
CA GLY A 53 -4.75 -16.98 10.98
C GLY A 53 -3.67 -16.97 12.08
N PRO A 54 -3.40 -15.82 12.73
CA PRO A 54 -2.27 -15.66 13.66
C PRO A 54 -2.57 -16.15 15.09
N ARG A 55 -2.92 -17.43 15.26
CA ARG A 55 -2.95 -18.13 16.57
C ARG A 55 -2.33 -19.52 16.47
N ASP A 56 -2.10 -20.11 17.65
CA ASP A 56 -1.64 -21.49 17.86
C ASP A 56 -0.27 -21.84 17.24
N ARG A 57 0.79 -21.32 17.87
CA ARG A 57 2.06 -22.07 17.95
C ARG A 57 1.86 -23.21 18.96
N PRO A 58 2.04 -24.49 18.59
CA PRO A 58 2.05 -25.56 19.57
C PRO A 58 3.18 -25.36 20.59
N GLN A 59 2.85 -25.41 21.88
CA GLN A 59 3.83 -25.38 22.95
C GLN A 59 4.53 -26.75 23.01
N PRO A 60 5.87 -26.83 22.89
CA PRO A 60 6.56 -28.12 22.91
C PRO A 60 6.47 -28.74 24.32
N PRO A 61 6.21 -30.06 24.44
CA PRO A 61 6.16 -30.73 25.74
C PRO A 61 7.53 -30.70 26.41
N GLY A 62 7.54 -30.48 27.73
CA GLY A 62 8.76 -30.36 28.55
C GLY A 62 9.54 -31.66 28.68
N GLY A 63 10.35 -31.97 27.67
CA GLY A 63 11.22 -33.15 27.66
C GLY A 63 12.59 -32.89 28.27
N SER A 64 12.72 -33.07 29.59
CA SER A 64 14.02 -33.02 30.29
C SER A 64 14.98 -34.09 29.77
N ARG A 65 15.92 -33.71 28.89
CA ARG A 65 16.95 -34.60 28.35
C ARG A 65 18.29 -33.84 28.31
N GLY A 66 19.33 -34.45 28.85
CA GLY A 66 20.58 -33.74 29.20
C GLY A 66 21.29 -33.10 28.01
N LEU A 67 21.73 -31.85 28.18
CA LEU A 67 22.66 -31.20 27.27
C LEU A 67 24.08 -31.72 27.49
N PRO A 68 24.91 -31.88 26.43
CA PRO A 68 26.33 -32.11 26.60
C PRO A 68 26.99 -30.91 27.30
N ARG A 69 27.93 -31.19 28.19
CA ARG A 69 28.73 -30.18 28.91
C ARG A 69 29.69 -29.49 27.93
N TRP A 70 29.28 -28.35 27.38
CA TRP A 70 30.19 -27.43 26.73
C TRP A 70 31.30 -27.02 27.70
N LYS A 71 32.54 -26.93 27.21
CA LYS A 71 33.64 -26.31 27.95
C LYS A 71 33.58 -24.80 27.71
N GLU A 72 33.76 -24.00 28.75
CA GLU A 72 34.22 -22.62 28.59
C GLU A 72 35.47 -22.58 27.68
N PRO A 73 35.50 -21.73 26.64
CA PRO A 73 36.77 -21.28 26.10
C PRO A 73 37.46 -20.39 27.13
N ASP A 74 38.77 -20.54 27.28
CA ASP A 74 39.58 -19.80 28.25
C ASP A 74 39.46 -18.28 27.99
N MET A 75 39.15 -17.51 29.04
CA MET A 75 38.81 -16.08 28.95
C MET A 75 40.04 -15.16 29.12
N THR A 76 41.24 -15.71 28.89
CA THR A 76 42.52 -15.10 29.30
C THR A 76 43.40 -14.61 28.13
N ASP A 77 42.85 -14.45 26.92
CA ASP A 77 43.52 -13.61 25.88
C ASP A 77 42.55 -12.92 24.91
N MET A 78 42.36 -11.60 25.08
CA MET A 78 42.08 -10.66 24.00
C MET A 78 42.21 -9.19 24.48
N GLN A 79 43.45 -8.69 24.46
CA GLN A 79 43.73 -7.28 24.77
C GLN A 79 43.16 -6.34 23.68
N HIS A 80 42.56 -5.23 24.09
CA HIS A 80 42.05 -4.20 23.17
C HIS A 80 43.17 -3.44 22.46
N PRO A 81 42.93 -3.00 21.22
CA PRO A 81 43.21 -1.60 20.89
C PRO A 81 42.01 -0.82 20.32
N ALA A 82 42.10 0.51 20.38
CA ALA A 82 40.99 1.45 20.25
C ALA A 82 40.50 1.76 18.79
N PRO A 83 39.26 2.24 18.61
CA PRO A 83 38.71 2.57 17.28
C PRO A 83 39.42 3.76 16.61
N SER A 84 39.92 3.54 15.38
CA SER A 84 40.69 4.56 14.64
C SER A 84 39.80 5.57 13.88
N ARG A 85 39.77 6.82 14.35
CA ARG A 85 39.10 7.95 13.67
C ARG A 85 39.82 8.33 12.37
N ARG A 86 39.42 7.76 11.23
CA ARG A 86 39.92 8.21 9.91
C ARG A 86 39.25 9.51 9.43
N ARG A 87 39.71 10.65 9.96
CA ARG A 87 39.62 11.93 9.24
C ARG A 87 40.36 11.80 7.90
N ARG A 88 39.73 12.22 6.80
CA ARG A 88 40.43 12.73 5.62
C ARG A 88 39.81 14.07 5.20
N ARG A 89 40.55 15.15 5.44
CA ARG A 89 40.45 16.41 4.68
C ARG A 89 41.34 16.25 3.44
N GLY A 90 41.01 16.90 2.32
CA GLY A 90 41.83 16.85 1.10
C GLY A 90 41.43 17.89 0.06
N THR A 91 42.35 18.79 -0.26
CA THR A 91 42.27 19.89 -1.24
C THR A 91 43.65 20.04 -1.92
N VAL A 92 43.83 20.72 -3.06
CA VAL A 92 42.89 21.64 -3.77
C VAL A 92 42.32 20.95 -5.04
N LEU A 93 42.39 21.37 -6.31
CA LEU A 93 42.90 22.57 -7.02
C LEU A 93 42.09 22.73 -8.33
N LEU A 94 42.12 23.92 -8.94
CA LEU A 94 41.56 24.16 -10.28
C LEU A 94 42.53 23.69 -11.39
N ALA A 95 41.97 23.31 -12.54
CA ALA A 95 42.60 23.50 -13.85
C ALA A 95 41.51 23.52 -14.95
N ALA A 96 41.68 24.37 -15.96
CA ALA A 96 40.85 24.38 -17.16
C ALA A 96 41.72 24.67 -18.38
N THR A 97 41.73 23.76 -19.36
CA THR A 97 42.34 23.97 -20.69
C THR A 97 41.75 22.97 -21.70
N ALA A 98 41.92 23.25 -22.99
CA ALA A 98 41.08 22.70 -24.06
C ALA A 98 41.72 21.57 -24.91
N LEU A 99 40.84 20.89 -25.64
CA LEU A 99 41.02 20.29 -26.98
C LEU A 99 41.92 19.04 -27.20
N THR A 100 41.46 18.25 -28.18
CA THR A 100 42.17 17.27 -29.02
C THR A 100 43.03 16.17 -28.37
N ALA A 101 42.55 14.92 -28.43
CA ALA A 101 43.08 13.89 -29.35
C ALA A 101 42.22 12.60 -29.27
N ALA A 102 42.23 11.79 -30.33
CA ALA A 102 41.59 10.47 -30.32
C ALA A 102 42.60 9.38 -29.91
N ALA A 103 42.18 8.45 -29.05
CA ALA A 103 42.94 7.24 -28.72
C ALA A 103 41.99 6.03 -28.66
N LEU A 104 42.28 4.98 -29.44
CA LEU A 104 41.51 3.75 -29.41
C LEU A 104 41.94 2.89 -28.21
N THR A 105 41.24 3.03 -27.08
CA THR A 105 41.39 2.10 -25.97
C THR A 105 40.65 0.80 -26.27
N THR A 106 41.39 -0.30 -26.41
CA THR A 106 40.86 -1.65 -26.63
C THR A 106 39.79 -2.00 -25.58
N GLY A 107 38.60 -2.35 -26.05
CA GLY A 107 37.48 -2.72 -25.19
C GLY A 107 37.76 -4.01 -24.44
N ALA A 108 38.13 -3.91 -23.16
CA ALA A 108 38.12 -5.05 -22.26
C ALA A 108 36.66 -5.49 -22.05
N THR A 109 36.23 -6.53 -22.77
CA THR A 109 34.93 -7.17 -22.55
C THR A 109 34.95 -7.91 -21.23
N ALA A 110 34.75 -7.15 -20.14
CA ALA A 110 34.44 -7.72 -18.84
C ALA A 110 33.17 -8.56 -19.00
N ALA A 111 33.33 -9.88 -18.95
CA ALA A 111 32.22 -10.81 -18.98
C ALA A 111 31.40 -10.59 -17.71
N ALA A 112 30.34 -9.78 -17.84
CA ALA A 112 29.38 -9.60 -16.76
C ALA A 112 28.88 -10.99 -16.35
N PRO A 113 28.90 -11.34 -15.05
CA PRO A 113 28.28 -12.58 -14.63
C PRO A 113 26.82 -12.57 -15.08
N ALA A 114 26.29 -13.75 -15.45
CA ALA A 114 24.90 -13.92 -15.90
C ALA A 114 23.90 -13.77 -14.74
N GLY A 115 23.99 -12.64 -14.03
CA GLY A 115 23.11 -12.26 -12.94
C GLY A 115 21.68 -12.20 -13.46
N HIS A 116 20.79 -12.90 -12.77
CA HIS A 116 19.38 -12.89 -13.08
C HIS A 116 18.90 -11.44 -13.07
N THR A 117 18.51 -10.91 -14.23
CA THR A 117 18.23 -9.47 -14.40
C THR A 117 17.03 -9.09 -13.53
N GLN A 118 17.33 -8.54 -12.34
CA GLN A 118 16.33 -8.24 -11.32
C GLN A 118 15.30 -7.29 -11.90
N ARG A 119 14.10 -7.81 -12.16
CA ARG A 119 13.07 -7.07 -12.90
C ARG A 119 12.67 -5.84 -12.11
N ALA A 120 12.69 -4.68 -12.77
CA ALA A 120 12.29 -3.41 -12.15
C ALA A 120 10.90 -3.55 -11.48
N PRO A 121 10.73 -3.17 -10.20
CA PRO A 121 9.48 -3.38 -9.47
C PRO A 121 8.29 -2.71 -10.15
N GLN A 122 7.34 -3.52 -10.63
CA GLN A 122 6.15 -3.02 -11.31
C GLN A 122 5.07 -2.65 -10.28
N THR A 123 4.50 -1.45 -10.40
CA THR A 123 3.46 -0.94 -9.52
C THR A 123 2.26 -0.44 -10.32
N LYS A 124 1.06 -0.51 -9.74
CA LYS A 124 -0.16 0.02 -10.34
C LYS A 124 -1.13 0.49 -9.25
N GLY A 125 -1.66 1.71 -9.37
CA GLY A 125 -2.80 2.13 -8.55
C GLY A 125 -4.05 1.34 -8.92
N ILE A 126 -4.76 0.78 -7.94
CA ILE A 126 -5.97 -0.03 -8.15
C ILE A 126 -7.24 0.63 -7.60
N ALA A 127 -7.13 1.53 -6.63
CA ALA A 127 -8.19 2.43 -6.20
C ALA A 127 -7.64 3.66 -5.47
N THR A 128 -8.45 4.72 -5.35
CA THR A 128 -8.18 5.89 -4.50
C THR A 128 -9.50 6.44 -3.98
N SER A 129 -9.52 6.90 -2.73
CA SER A 129 -10.66 7.51 -2.06
C SER A 129 -10.20 8.72 -1.24
N VAL A 130 -11.09 9.68 -1.02
CA VAL A 130 -10.84 10.89 -0.21
C VAL A 130 -11.91 10.97 0.88
N LEU A 131 -11.49 11.21 2.12
CA LEU A 131 -12.33 11.29 3.29
C LEU A 131 -12.39 12.76 3.72
N GLY A 132 -13.53 13.41 3.52
CA GLY A 132 -13.67 14.84 3.78
C GLY A 132 -12.68 15.66 2.96
N THR A 133 -11.92 16.54 3.64
CA THR A 133 -10.89 17.39 3.03
C THR A 133 -9.45 16.94 3.30
N ASP A 134 -9.27 16.01 4.24
CA ASP A 134 -8.06 15.96 5.07
C ASP A 134 -7.26 14.67 4.90
N TYR A 135 -7.93 13.55 4.59
CA TYR A 135 -7.32 12.27 4.31
C TYR A 135 -7.62 11.78 2.89
N LYS A 136 -6.64 11.14 2.26
CA LYS A 136 -6.78 10.38 1.00
C LYS A 136 -6.16 9.01 1.19
N VAL A 137 -6.87 7.95 0.79
CA VAL A 137 -6.40 6.57 0.88
C VAL A 137 -6.21 6.00 -0.52
N THR A 138 -5.06 5.41 -0.79
CA THR A 138 -4.71 4.83 -2.10
C THR A 138 -4.39 3.35 -1.94
N LEU A 139 -4.94 2.50 -2.81
CA LEU A 139 -4.54 1.10 -2.93
C LEU A 139 -3.59 0.94 -4.12
N THR A 140 -2.44 0.32 -3.89
CA THR A 140 -1.39 0.10 -4.88
C THR A 140 -1.03 -1.39 -4.96
N ALA A 141 -1.21 -1.99 -6.13
CA ALA A 141 -0.64 -3.30 -6.44
C ALA A 141 0.86 -3.16 -6.71
N VAL A 142 1.66 -4.08 -6.17
CA VAL A 142 3.12 -4.17 -6.37
C VAL A 142 3.43 -5.60 -6.78
N ARG A 143 4.00 -5.81 -7.97
CA ARG A 143 4.39 -7.14 -8.47
C ARG A 143 5.56 -7.67 -7.64
N SER A 144 5.57 -8.98 -7.36
CA SER A 144 6.73 -9.59 -6.71
C SER A 144 7.98 -9.50 -7.59
N ALA A 145 9.14 -9.50 -6.96
CA ALA A 145 10.44 -9.54 -7.63
C ALA A 145 10.90 -10.98 -7.94
N SER A 146 10.37 -11.98 -7.24
CA SER A 146 10.73 -13.40 -7.38
C SER A 146 9.71 -14.21 -8.18
N ASP A 147 8.41 -13.92 -8.03
CA ASP A 147 7.33 -14.57 -8.79
C ASP A 147 6.63 -13.56 -9.73
N PRO A 148 6.71 -13.71 -11.07
CA PRO A 148 6.05 -12.79 -11.99
C PRO A 148 4.52 -12.87 -11.94
N TYR A 149 3.91 -13.89 -11.34
CA TYR A 149 2.45 -14.01 -11.19
C TYR A 149 1.94 -13.45 -9.87
N ALA A 150 2.79 -13.33 -8.85
CA ALA A 150 2.43 -12.86 -7.52
C ALA A 150 2.50 -11.32 -7.37
N ALA A 151 1.77 -10.82 -6.38
CA ALA A 151 1.70 -9.40 -6.03
C ALA A 151 1.39 -9.18 -4.53
N SER A 152 1.94 -8.10 -4.00
CA SER A 152 1.57 -7.51 -2.70
C SER A 152 0.67 -6.29 -2.92
N VAL A 153 -0.33 -6.10 -2.06
CA VAL A 153 -1.14 -4.86 -2.04
C VAL A 153 -0.67 -3.95 -0.91
N ARG A 154 -0.41 -2.68 -1.23
CA ARG A 154 -0.15 -1.61 -0.26
C ARG A 154 -1.39 -0.72 -0.15
N MET A 155 -1.71 -0.29 1.06
CA MET A 155 -2.65 0.79 1.32
C MET A 155 -1.87 1.95 1.93
N GLN A 156 -1.90 3.11 1.29
CA GLN A 156 -1.21 4.32 1.73
C GLN A 156 -2.23 5.38 2.14
N VAL A 157 -2.04 5.96 3.33
CA VAL A 157 -2.81 7.10 3.84
C VAL A 157 -2.01 8.37 3.61
N TYR A 158 -2.65 9.38 3.02
CA TYR A 158 -2.10 10.70 2.79
C TYR A 158 -2.91 11.72 3.58
N VAL A 159 -2.22 12.61 4.28
CA VAL A 159 -2.79 13.78 4.97
C VAL A 159 -2.57 15.03 4.13
N ARG A 160 -3.52 15.97 4.17
CA ARG A 160 -3.37 17.25 3.47
C ARG A 160 -2.58 18.24 4.34
N LYS A 161 -1.35 18.56 3.94
CA LYS A 161 -0.42 19.44 4.67
C LYS A 161 0.11 20.51 3.73
N SER A 162 -0.18 21.78 4.04
CA SER A 162 0.14 22.95 3.18
C SER A 162 -0.49 22.84 1.79
N GLY A 163 -1.78 22.51 1.72
CA GLY A 163 -2.55 22.31 0.49
C GLY A 163 -2.28 21.01 -0.28
N ALA A 164 -1.05 20.47 -0.18
CA ALA A 164 -0.60 19.25 -0.85
C ALA A 164 -0.89 17.97 -0.06
N TRP A 165 -1.03 16.85 -0.76
CA TRP A 165 -1.09 15.51 -0.16
C TRP A 165 0.31 15.02 0.21
N LYS A 166 0.55 14.74 1.50
CA LYS A 166 1.78 14.09 1.98
C LYS A 166 1.42 12.73 2.57
N GLU A 167 2.22 11.70 2.32
CA GLU A 167 2.00 10.39 2.92
C GLU A 167 2.18 10.49 4.45
N SER A 168 1.32 9.81 5.20
CA SER A 168 1.36 9.76 6.66
C SER A 168 1.76 8.37 7.12
N ASP A 169 1.06 7.34 6.64
CA ASP A 169 1.27 5.94 7.03
C ASP A 169 0.90 4.96 5.90
N ARG A 170 1.36 3.70 6.02
CA ARG A 170 1.28 2.66 4.99
C ARG A 170 1.23 1.25 5.58
N ILE A 171 0.17 0.51 5.26
CA ILE A 171 0.00 -0.91 5.62
C ILE A 171 -0.04 -1.83 4.39
N ARG A 172 0.13 -3.14 4.57
CA ARG A 172 -0.12 -4.17 3.53
C ARG A 172 -1.54 -4.71 3.68
N VAL A 173 -2.25 -4.89 2.56
CA VAL A 173 -3.53 -5.61 2.54
C VAL A 173 -3.28 -7.08 2.21
N GLY A 174 -3.67 -7.97 3.13
CA GLY A 174 -3.38 -9.41 3.04
C GLY A 174 -1.89 -9.76 3.17
N GLY A 175 -1.55 -10.98 2.77
CA GLY A 175 -0.19 -11.52 2.86
C GLY A 175 0.81 -10.86 1.89
N ALA A 176 2.10 -10.97 2.21
CA ALA A 176 3.16 -10.68 1.26
C ALA A 176 3.05 -11.64 0.06
N ASP A 177 2.95 -11.07 -1.14
CA ASP A 177 2.87 -11.79 -2.41
C ASP A 177 1.73 -12.84 -2.47
N GLY A 178 0.67 -12.61 -1.69
CA GLY A 178 -0.52 -13.46 -1.61
C GLY A 178 -1.61 -13.16 -2.64
N TRP A 179 -1.38 -12.22 -3.57
CA TRP A 179 -2.34 -11.84 -4.61
C TRP A 179 -1.82 -12.19 -6.00
N PHE A 180 -2.72 -12.43 -6.95
CA PHE A 180 -2.35 -12.65 -8.35
C PHE A 180 -2.29 -11.31 -9.10
N TRP A 181 -1.14 -10.99 -9.70
CA TRP A 181 -0.87 -9.71 -10.36
C TRP A 181 -1.88 -9.37 -11.46
N TYR A 182 -2.29 -10.33 -12.29
CA TYR A 182 -3.18 -10.07 -13.43
C TYR A 182 -4.64 -9.78 -12.99
N PRO A 183 -5.31 -10.60 -12.14
CA PRO A 183 -6.61 -10.23 -11.55
C PRO A 183 -6.56 -8.89 -10.79
N LEU A 184 -5.52 -8.68 -9.97
CA LEU A 184 -5.34 -7.49 -9.14
C LEU A 184 -5.09 -6.21 -9.96
N THR A 185 -4.65 -6.31 -11.22
CA THR A 185 -4.46 -5.16 -12.10
C THR A 185 -5.55 -4.99 -13.17
N GLY A 186 -6.58 -5.84 -13.16
CA GLY A 186 -7.75 -5.75 -14.05
C GLY A 186 -8.86 -4.82 -13.56
N ARG A 187 -9.91 -4.63 -14.39
CA ARG A 187 -11.05 -3.72 -14.10
C ARG A 187 -11.85 -4.09 -12.83
N HIS A 188 -11.83 -5.36 -12.44
CA HIS A 188 -12.59 -5.89 -11.31
C HIS A 188 -11.71 -6.24 -10.09
N ALA A 189 -10.51 -5.65 -9.99
CA ALA A 189 -9.56 -5.92 -8.90
C ALA A 189 -10.12 -5.63 -7.49
N VAL A 190 -11.07 -4.71 -7.38
CA VAL A 190 -11.62 -4.20 -6.13
C VAL A 190 -13.13 -4.43 -6.09
N GLY A 191 -13.59 -5.34 -5.22
CA GLY A 191 -15.01 -5.62 -4.98
C GLY A 191 -15.61 -4.81 -3.83
N ARG A 192 -14.76 -4.28 -2.95
CA ARG A 192 -15.11 -3.26 -1.96
C ARG A 192 -13.89 -2.39 -1.67
N PHE A 193 -14.09 -1.08 -1.71
CA PHE A 193 -13.22 -0.11 -1.07
C PHE A 193 -14.12 1.00 -0.54
N SER A 194 -14.50 0.89 0.73
CA SER A 194 -15.46 1.80 1.38
C SER A 194 -14.90 2.34 2.69
N THR A 195 -15.23 3.59 3.00
CA THR A 195 -14.74 4.29 4.20
C THR A 195 -15.73 5.38 4.62
N ALA A 196 -15.70 5.78 5.90
CA ALA A 196 -16.57 6.83 6.43
C ALA A 196 -15.81 8.17 6.54
N GLY A 197 -16.48 9.27 6.19
CA GLY A 197 -15.99 10.65 6.37
C GLY A 197 -16.10 11.16 7.82
N THR A 198 -15.82 10.30 8.80
CA THR A 198 -15.89 10.59 10.24
C THR A 198 -14.73 9.89 10.92
N GLU A 199 -14.08 10.54 11.88
CA GLU A 199 -12.99 9.92 12.63
C GLU A 199 -13.50 9.29 13.94
N PRO A 200 -13.06 8.07 14.33
CA PRO A 200 -12.17 7.13 13.62
C PRO A 200 -12.78 6.63 12.30
N ALA A 201 -12.00 6.66 11.22
CA ALA A 201 -12.49 6.33 9.90
C ALA A 201 -12.26 4.85 9.57
N PRO A 202 -13.29 3.96 9.64
CA PRO A 202 -13.14 2.60 9.14
C PRO A 202 -12.81 2.59 7.65
N VAL A 203 -12.05 1.60 7.21
CA VAL A 203 -11.78 1.30 5.80
C VAL A 203 -11.97 -0.20 5.57
N ASP A 204 -12.92 -0.55 4.71
CA ASP A 204 -13.17 -1.92 4.28
C ASP A 204 -12.54 -2.15 2.91
N VAL A 205 -11.72 -3.20 2.77
CA VAL A 205 -11.06 -3.59 1.52
C VAL A 205 -11.40 -5.03 1.17
N ARG A 206 -11.97 -5.28 -0.02
CA ARG A 206 -12.25 -6.62 -0.55
C ARG A 206 -11.78 -6.70 -2.00
N LEU A 207 -10.92 -7.67 -2.32
CA LEU A 207 -10.17 -7.71 -3.58
C LEU A 207 -10.43 -9.01 -4.34
N LEU A 208 -10.29 -8.98 -5.66
CA LEU A 208 -10.44 -10.17 -6.51
C LEU A 208 -9.22 -11.07 -6.35
N VAL A 209 -9.43 -12.31 -5.92
CA VAL A 209 -8.35 -13.31 -5.84
C VAL A 209 -8.08 -13.84 -7.26
N THR A 210 -9.08 -14.48 -7.86
CA THR A 210 -9.14 -14.84 -9.29
C THR A 210 -10.59 -14.76 -9.77
N PRO A 211 -10.87 -14.71 -11.08
CA PRO A 211 -12.24 -14.76 -11.59
C PRO A 211 -13.04 -16.00 -11.17
N SER A 212 -12.37 -17.13 -10.90
CA SER A 212 -13.00 -18.41 -10.51
C SER A 212 -13.19 -18.58 -9.00
N ILE A 213 -12.36 -17.95 -8.17
CA ILE A 213 -12.53 -17.90 -6.71
C ILE A 213 -13.47 -16.74 -6.31
N GLY A 214 -13.48 -15.67 -7.10
CA GLY A 214 -14.16 -14.43 -6.78
C GLY A 214 -13.37 -13.55 -5.80
N TYR A 215 -14.12 -12.77 -5.02
CA TYR A 215 -13.57 -11.77 -4.11
C TYR A 215 -13.26 -12.35 -2.72
N SER A 216 -12.13 -11.94 -2.15
CA SER A 216 -11.61 -12.31 -0.81
C SER A 216 -12.63 -12.11 0.32
N THR A 217 -12.28 -12.50 1.55
CA THR A 217 -12.90 -11.90 2.74
C THR A 217 -12.65 -10.38 2.77
N THR A 218 -13.46 -9.63 3.53
CA THR A 218 -13.22 -8.19 3.72
C THR A 218 -12.12 -8.00 4.77
N TYR A 219 -11.08 -7.25 4.43
CA TYR A 219 -10.10 -6.76 5.37
C TYR A 219 -10.61 -5.45 5.98
N HIS A 220 -10.60 -5.38 7.30
CA HIS A 220 -11.09 -4.23 8.06
C HIS A 220 -9.92 -3.47 8.69
N TYR A 221 -9.85 -2.18 8.39
CA TYR A 221 -8.87 -1.25 8.94
C TYR A 221 -9.58 -0.05 9.58
N VAL A 222 -8.85 0.74 10.34
CA VAL A 222 -9.30 2.03 10.85
C VAL A 222 -8.17 3.04 10.72
N ILE A 223 -8.51 4.27 10.30
CA ILE A 223 -7.61 5.42 10.24
C ILE A 223 -7.90 6.34 11.43
N ARG A 224 -6.83 6.79 12.09
CA ARG A 224 -6.85 7.70 13.24
C ARG A 224 -5.66 8.66 13.12
N HIS A 225 -5.91 9.96 13.09
CA HIS A 225 -4.93 11.04 12.99
C HIS A 225 -3.97 10.97 11.78
N GLY A 226 -4.29 10.12 10.79
CA GLY A 226 -3.46 9.83 9.61
C GLY A 226 -2.79 8.45 9.62
N ASP A 227 -2.74 7.79 10.78
CA ASP A 227 -2.18 6.44 10.95
C ASP A 227 -3.22 5.36 10.64
N VAL A 228 -2.80 4.18 10.15
CA VAL A 228 -3.68 3.07 9.80
C VAL A 228 -3.36 1.79 10.58
N SER A 229 -4.35 1.30 11.33
CA SER A 229 -4.28 -0.01 11.99
C SER A 229 -5.30 -0.98 11.39
N THR A 230 -5.04 -2.28 11.54
CA THR A 230 -6.10 -3.31 11.46
C THR A 230 -7.15 -3.02 12.55
N ARG A 231 -8.41 -3.37 12.28
CA ARG A 231 -9.53 -3.25 13.22
C ARG A 231 -9.78 -4.56 14.00
#